data_AF-A0A959IB67-F1
#
_entry.id   AF-A0A959IB67-F1
#
_cell.length_a   1.000
_cell.length_b   1.000
_cell.length_c   1.000
_cell.angle_alpha   90.00
_cell.angle_beta   90.00
_cell.angle_gamma   90.00
#
_symmetry.space_group_name_H-M   'P 1'
#
loop_
_entity.id
_entity.type
_entity.pdbx_description
1 polymer ?
#
loop_
_entity_poly.entity_id
_entity_poly.type
_entity_poly.pdbx_seq_one_letter_code
_entity_poly.pdbx_strand_id
1 'polypeptide(L)'
;QLYLDLAGRDPDDGMTDVAYEKGAFFLQLLEEKAGREAFDAFLKKYFTEHRFETMTTKEFVVYLRENLLEPNQIEVDIDEWIYGPGIPSNMPAVNSTRFDRAEAAAESVAEGGAATAIDTTGWSAHEWLHFVRHLPRDLSLEQAGSVDQAFDLTHTGNSEVKAAWLELSIRNGYSRQIEPALQEFLVRVGRRKFLSPLYRALVETDQRELGRRIYELARPNYHSVSRKSIEAILKV
;
A
#
# COMPACT_ATOMS: atom_id res chain seq x y z
N GLN A 1 -7.31 7.69 12.79
CA GLN A 1 -6.58 8.62 13.68
C GLN A 1 -5.19 8.06 13.98
N LEU A 2 -4.22 8.91 14.32
CA LEU A 2 -2.85 8.48 14.66
C LEU A 2 -2.78 7.95 16.09
N TYR A 3 -3.52 8.56 17.01
CA TYR A 3 -3.63 8.08 18.39
C TYR A 3 -4.67 6.96 18.50
N LEU A 4 -4.25 5.70 18.34
CA LEU A 4 -5.15 4.56 18.36
C LEU A 4 -5.66 4.25 19.78
N ASP A 5 -6.94 3.88 19.88
CA ASP A 5 -7.50 3.22 21.06
C ASP A 5 -7.54 1.70 20.82
N LEU A 6 -6.74 0.98 21.60
CA LEU A 6 -6.57 -0.47 21.52
C LEU A 6 -7.07 -1.18 22.79
N ALA A 7 -7.79 -0.50 23.69
CA ALA A 7 -8.30 -1.12 24.89
C ALA A 7 -9.18 -2.35 24.56
N GLY A 8 -8.78 -3.52 25.06
CA GLY A 8 -9.49 -4.78 24.84
C GLY A 8 -9.35 -5.38 23.43
N ARG A 9 -8.40 -4.91 22.61
CA ARG A 9 -8.15 -5.39 21.25
C ARG A 9 -6.76 -6.04 21.13
N ASP A 10 -6.61 -6.95 20.18
CA ASP A 10 -5.30 -7.48 19.82
C ASP A 10 -4.46 -6.35 19.19
N PRO A 11 -3.23 -6.05 19.66
CA PRO A 11 -2.37 -5.06 19.04
C PRO A 11 -2.12 -5.30 17.55
N ASP A 12 -2.15 -6.56 17.09
CA ASP A 12 -2.03 -6.90 15.68
C ASP A 12 -3.19 -6.33 14.84
N ASP A 13 -4.37 -6.11 15.44
CA ASP A 13 -5.53 -5.48 14.77
C ASP A 13 -5.35 -3.96 14.59
N GLY A 14 -4.44 -3.35 15.35
CA GLY A 14 -4.13 -1.91 15.28
C GLY A 14 -3.05 -1.55 14.25
N MET A 15 -2.28 -2.55 13.79
CA MET A 15 -1.16 -2.39 12.85
C MET A 15 -1.66 -2.17 11.41
N THR A 16 -2.22 -0.99 11.16
CA THR A 16 -2.65 -0.53 9.82
C THR A 16 -1.66 0.47 9.24
N ASP A 17 -1.76 0.71 7.93
CA ASP A 17 -0.91 1.69 7.23
C ASP A 17 -1.18 3.14 7.67
N VAL A 18 -2.24 3.40 8.45
CA VAL A 18 -2.62 4.75 8.91
C VAL A 18 -1.50 5.44 9.67
N ALA A 19 -0.82 4.74 10.60
CA ALA A 19 0.25 5.35 11.38
C ALA A 19 1.45 5.77 10.51
N TYR A 20 1.67 5.06 9.41
CA TYR A 20 2.75 5.32 8.46
C TYR A 20 2.37 6.46 7.51
N GLU A 21 1.26 6.30 6.77
CA GLU A 21 0.88 7.24 5.72
C GLU A 21 0.39 8.57 6.30
N LYS A 22 -0.59 8.54 7.22
CA LYS A 22 -1.10 9.79 7.83
C LYS A 22 -0.01 10.47 8.68
N GLY A 23 0.86 9.69 9.32
CA GLY A 23 1.98 10.22 10.10
C GLY A 23 3.03 10.92 9.22
N ALA A 24 3.38 10.31 8.09
CA ALA A 24 4.28 10.92 7.11
C ALA A 24 3.71 12.22 6.54
N PHE A 25 2.44 12.25 6.14
CA PHE A 25 1.81 13.47 5.65
C PHE A 25 1.71 14.56 6.71
N PHE A 26 1.48 14.20 7.98
CA PHE A 26 1.49 15.17 9.07
C PHE A 26 2.88 15.81 9.20
N LEU A 27 3.93 15.00 9.22
CA LEU A 27 5.31 15.50 9.30
C LEU A 27 5.72 16.30 8.06
N GLN A 28 5.26 15.91 6.87
CA GLN A 28 5.47 16.68 5.64
C GLN A 28 4.77 18.04 5.69
N LEU A 29 3.54 18.12 6.21
CA LEU A 29 2.85 19.40 6.40
C LEU A 29 3.64 20.33 7.32
N LEU A 30 4.23 19.78 8.39
CA LEU A 30 5.07 20.53 9.31
C LEU A 30 6.37 21.00 8.62
N GLU A 31 6.98 20.16 7.80
CA GLU A 31 8.14 20.52 6.97
C GLU A 31 7.81 21.67 6.01
N GLU A 32 6.68 21.60 5.30
CA GLU A 32 6.24 22.62 4.35
C GLU A 32 5.96 23.97 5.04
N LYS A 33 5.41 23.94 6.26
CA LYS A 33 5.13 25.14 7.06
C LYS A 33 6.37 25.73 7.71
N ALA A 34 7.28 24.90 8.21
CA ALA A 34 8.49 25.34 8.91
C ALA A 34 9.66 25.68 7.96
N GLY A 35 9.67 25.04 6.79
CA GLY A 35 10.85 24.95 5.94
C GLY A 35 11.80 23.84 6.39
N ARG A 36 12.50 23.25 5.41
CA ARG A 36 13.38 22.09 5.59
C ARG A 36 14.43 22.29 6.69
N GLU A 37 15.08 23.45 6.70
CA GLU A 37 16.18 23.72 7.63
C GLU A 37 15.70 23.72 9.10
N ALA A 38 14.60 24.40 9.39
CA ALA A 38 14.01 24.44 10.72
C ALA A 38 13.48 23.06 11.14
N PHE A 39 12.82 22.35 10.22
CA PHE A 39 12.30 21.00 10.49
C PHE A 39 13.41 19.97 10.75
N ASP A 40 14.48 19.98 9.96
CA ASP A 40 15.63 19.09 10.17
C ASP A 40 16.37 19.42 11.47
N ALA A 41 16.47 20.70 11.85
CA ALA A 41 17.02 21.11 13.14
C ALA A 41 16.17 20.59 14.31
N PHE A 42 14.84 20.72 14.21
CA PHE A 42 13.89 20.15 15.17
C PHE A 42 14.03 18.64 15.29
N LEU A 43 14.06 17.89 14.18
CA LEU A 43 14.20 16.43 14.20
C LEU A 43 15.51 15.98 14.85
N LYS A 44 16.64 16.62 14.52
CA LYS A 44 17.94 16.32 15.14
C LYS A 44 17.92 16.58 16.64
N LYS A 45 17.31 17.69 17.06
CA LYS A 45 17.15 18.04 18.48
C LYS A 45 16.30 17.01 19.21
N TYR A 46 15.12 16.69 18.67
CA TYR A 46 14.21 15.68 19.20
C TYR A 46 14.90 14.33 19.44
N PHE A 47 15.59 13.79 18.43
CA PHE A 47 16.29 12.51 18.57
C PHE A 47 17.50 12.57 19.51
N THR A 48 18.13 13.73 19.66
CA THR A 48 19.27 13.90 20.57
C THR A 48 18.82 13.96 22.03
N GLU A 49 17.75 14.70 22.31
CA GLU A 49 17.23 14.90 23.67
C GLU A 49 16.51 13.65 24.19
N HIS A 50 15.76 12.95 23.34
CA HIS A 50 14.96 11.77 23.73
C HIS A 50 15.62 10.43 23.39
N ARG A 51 16.94 10.41 23.21
CA ARG A 51 17.67 9.16 22.96
C ARG A 51 17.55 8.22 24.14
N PHE A 52 17.23 6.96 23.87
CA PHE A 52 17.08 5.91 24.90
C PHE A 52 15.97 6.16 25.92
N GLU A 53 15.01 7.02 25.59
CA GLU A 53 13.83 7.31 26.40
C GLU A 53 12.55 6.76 25.76
N THR A 54 11.47 6.73 26.53
CA THR A 54 10.12 6.47 26.03
C THR A 54 9.41 7.79 25.76
N MET A 55 8.55 7.83 24.73
CA MET A 55 7.77 9.01 24.36
C MET A 55 6.29 8.65 24.25
N THR A 56 5.42 9.47 24.82
CA THR A 56 3.98 9.40 24.56
C THR A 56 3.54 10.46 23.56
N THR A 57 2.40 10.25 22.89
CA THR A 57 1.83 11.24 21.97
C THR A 57 1.56 12.58 22.64
N LYS A 58 1.12 12.59 23.91
CA LYS A 58 0.82 13.84 24.63
C LYS A 58 2.10 14.65 24.90
N GLU A 59 3.17 13.99 25.31
CA GLU A 59 4.48 14.63 25.49
C GLU A 59 5.06 15.12 24.16
N PHE A 60 4.93 14.33 23.09
CA PHE A 60 5.34 14.74 21.75
C PHE A 60 4.61 16.00 21.27
N VAL A 61 3.30 16.13 21.53
CA VAL A 61 2.52 17.33 21.16
C VAL A 61 3.02 18.57 21.90
N VAL A 62 3.34 18.45 23.19
CA VAL A 62 3.94 19.56 23.96
C VAL A 62 5.29 19.93 23.36
N TYR A 63 6.17 18.93 23.16
CA TYR A 63 7.49 19.14 22.59
C TYR A 63 7.44 19.79 21.20
N LEU A 64 6.54 19.32 20.33
CA LEU A 64 6.32 19.84 18.99
C LEU A 64 5.91 21.32 19.02
N ARG A 65 4.99 21.69 19.92
CA ARG A 65 4.54 23.09 20.08
C ARG A 65 5.70 23.99 20.47
N GLU A 66 6.42 23.63 21.53
CA GLU A 66 7.50 24.44 22.11
C GLU A 66 8.74 24.54 21.20
N ASN A 67 9.05 23.49 20.44
CA ASN A 67 10.32 23.37 19.72
C ASN A 67 10.22 23.53 18.19
N LEU A 68 9.01 23.52 17.63
CA LEU A 68 8.81 23.77 16.20
C LEU A 68 7.74 24.82 15.95
N LEU A 69 6.56 24.71 16.55
CA LEU A 69 5.43 25.55 16.14
C LEU A 69 5.53 26.98 16.65
N GLU A 70 5.70 27.17 17.95
CA GLU A 70 5.78 28.50 18.56
C GLU A 70 6.99 29.30 18.07
N PRO A 71 8.23 28.74 18.01
CA PRO A 71 9.39 29.50 17.54
C PRO A 71 9.28 29.95 16.08
N ASN A 72 8.54 29.20 15.26
CA ASN A 72 8.37 29.48 13.82
C ASN A 72 7.00 30.09 13.49
N GLN A 73 6.18 30.43 14.50
CA GLN A 73 4.82 30.99 14.34
C GLN A 73 3.92 30.16 13.41
N ILE A 74 4.01 28.84 13.52
CA ILE A 74 3.26 27.90 12.67
C ILE A 74 1.90 27.60 13.31
N GLU A 75 0.83 27.95 12.58
CA GLU A 75 -0.52 27.54 12.93
C GLU A 75 -0.91 26.26 12.16
N VAL A 76 -1.30 25.23 12.91
CA VAL A 76 -1.82 23.96 12.40
C VAL A 76 -2.72 23.31 13.46
N ASP A 77 -3.85 22.75 13.04
CA ASP A 77 -4.71 21.96 13.91
C ASP A 77 -4.09 20.57 14.12
N ILE A 78 -3.21 20.47 15.11
CA ILE A 78 -2.55 19.20 15.48
C ILE A 78 -3.57 18.15 15.91
N ASP A 79 -4.67 18.57 16.55
CA ASP A 79 -5.64 17.66 17.13
C ASP A 79 -6.45 16.95 16.04
N GLU A 80 -6.79 17.64 14.95
CA GLU A 80 -7.39 17.04 13.75
C GLU A 80 -6.48 15.97 13.12
N TRP A 81 -5.17 16.22 13.07
CA TRP A 81 -4.20 15.26 12.54
C TRP A 81 -4.02 14.04 13.46
N ILE A 82 -3.83 14.27 14.75
CA ILE A 82 -3.48 13.20 15.70
C ILE A 82 -4.70 12.40 16.13
N TYR A 83 -5.76 13.09 16.55
CA TYR A 83 -6.95 12.49 17.16
C TYR A 83 -8.12 12.37 16.18
N GLY A 84 -8.17 13.19 15.13
CA GLY A 84 -9.22 13.15 14.12
C GLY A 84 -9.21 11.87 13.25
N PRO A 85 -10.39 11.39 12.83
CA PRO A 85 -10.51 10.34 11.81
C PRO A 85 -10.17 10.89 10.42
N GLY A 86 -9.98 10.00 9.44
CA GLY A 86 -9.68 10.39 8.06
C GLY A 86 -8.36 11.14 7.89
N ILE A 87 -8.22 11.81 6.75
CA ILE A 87 -7.10 12.67 6.39
C ILE A 87 -7.63 14.12 6.37
N PRO A 88 -7.00 15.07 7.08
CA PRO A 88 -7.39 16.47 7.05
C PRO A 88 -7.32 17.10 5.65
N SER A 89 -8.15 18.10 5.39
CA SER A 89 -8.24 18.74 4.07
C SER A 89 -6.98 19.54 3.69
N ASN A 90 -6.11 19.83 4.65
CA ASN A 90 -4.84 20.52 4.45
C ASN A 90 -3.65 19.55 4.27
N MET A 91 -3.90 18.28 3.92
CA MET A 91 -2.85 17.34 3.56
C MET A 91 -2.00 17.90 2.40
N PRO A 92 -0.66 17.77 2.45
CA PRO A 92 0.22 18.11 1.35
C PRO A 92 -0.20 17.44 0.02
N ALA A 93 -0.15 18.22 -1.07
CA ALA A 93 -0.47 17.70 -2.39
C ALA A 93 0.70 16.86 -2.94
N VAL A 94 0.41 15.62 -3.34
CA VAL A 94 1.39 14.73 -3.97
C VAL A 94 1.23 14.83 -5.48
N ASN A 95 2.30 15.23 -6.18
CA ASN A 95 2.31 15.35 -7.63
C ASN A 95 3.48 14.53 -8.21
N SER A 96 3.26 13.81 -9.31
CA SER A 96 4.30 13.02 -9.95
C SER A 96 4.03 12.87 -11.45
N THR A 97 4.77 13.62 -12.27
CA THR A 97 4.67 13.53 -13.74
C THR A 97 4.95 12.13 -14.31
N ARG A 98 5.69 11.29 -13.56
CA ARG A 98 5.93 9.89 -13.93
C ARG A 98 4.70 9.03 -13.69
N PHE A 99 3.95 9.30 -12.62
CA PHE A 99 2.69 8.62 -12.32
C PHE A 99 1.56 9.09 -13.23
N ASP A 100 1.47 10.39 -13.51
CA ASP A 100 0.49 10.93 -14.47
C ASP A 100 0.60 10.23 -15.84
N ARG A 101 1.84 9.96 -16.29
CA ARG A 101 2.10 9.20 -17.54
C ARG A 101 1.68 7.74 -17.45
N ALA A 102 1.89 7.10 -16.30
CA ALA A 102 1.51 5.70 -16.09
C ALA A 102 -0.01 5.55 -15.95
N GLU A 103 -0.69 6.51 -15.35
CA GLU A 103 -2.16 6.58 -15.25
C GLU A 103 -2.78 6.77 -16.64
N ALA A 104 -2.33 7.76 -17.42
CA ALA A 104 -2.79 7.97 -18.78
C ALA A 104 -2.58 6.73 -19.68
N ALA A 105 -1.51 5.96 -19.45
CA ALA A 105 -1.29 4.70 -20.13
C ALA A 105 -2.34 3.63 -19.74
N ALA A 106 -2.71 3.54 -18.47
CA ALA A 106 -3.75 2.62 -18.00
C ALA A 106 -5.13 2.98 -18.55
N GLU A 107 -5.46 4.28 -18.59
CA GLU A 107 -6.68 4.80 -19.20
C GLU A 107 -6.75 4.48 -20.70
N SER A 108 -5.66 4.68 -21.44
CA SER A 108 -5.60 4.33 -22.86
C SER A 108 -5.92 2.85 -23.12
N VAL A 109 -5.42 1.93 -22.29
CA VAL A 109 -5.78 0.49 -22.38
C VAL A 109 -7.26 0.27 -22.07
N ALA A 110 -7.79 0.94 -21.04
CA ALA A 110 -9.19 0.85 -20.65
C ALA A 110 -10.12 1.27 -21.80
N GLU A 111 -9.73 2.29 -22.57
CA GLU A 111 -10.45 2.81 -23.73
C GLU A 111 -10.27 1.97 -25.02
N GLY A 112 -9.53 0.86 -24.95
CA GLY A 112 -9.30 -0.06 -26.08
C GLY A 112 -8.05 0.25 -26.90
N GLY A 113 -7.17 1.12 -26.40
CA GLY A 113 -5.85 1.34 -26.95
C GLY A 113 -4.98 0.07 -26.88
N ALA A 114 -4.11 -0.12 -27.88
CA ALA A 114 -3.22 -1.27 -27.91
C ALA A 114 -2.13 -1.15 -26.85
N ALA A 115 -2.01 -2.14 -25.96
CA ALA A 115 -0.98 -2.15 -24.92
C ALA A 115 0.44 -2.04 -25.50
N THR A 116 0.70 -2.63 -26.67
CA THR A 116 1.99 -2.54 -27.38
C THR A 116 2.36 -1.13 -27.86
N ALA A 117 1.41 -0.18 -27.87
CA ALA A 117 1.66 1.21 -28.24
C ALA A 117 2.13 2.07 -27.07
N ILE A 118 2.14 1.55 -25.84
CA ILE A 118 2.55 2.29 -24.65
C ILE A 118 4.07 2.28 -24.56
N ASP A 119 4.67 3.48 -24.52
CA ASP A 119 6.10 3.64 -24.27
C ASP A 119 6.39 3.54 -22.77
N THR A 120 6.89 2.37 -22.36
CA THR A 120 7.31 2.08 -20.98
C THR A 120 8.82 2.29 -20.78
N THR A 121 9.52 2.92 -21.72
CA THR A 121 10.96 3.14 -21.63
C THR A 121 11.30 3.97 -20.39
N GLY A 122 12.17 3.42 -19.54
CA GLY A 122 12.64 4.08 -18.33
C GLY A 122 11.68 4.00 -17.13
N TRP A 123 10.57 3.27 -17.23
CA TRP A 123 9.69 3.01 -16.10
C TRP A 123 10.44 2.29 -14.97
N SER A 124 10.30 2.78 -13.75
CA SER A 124 10.73 2.03 -12.56
C SER A 124 9.62 1.08 -12.10
N ALA A 125 9.92 0.25 -11.11
CA ALA A 125 8.92 -0.60 -10.47
C ALA A 125 7.72 0.20 -9.90
N HIS A 126 7.92 1.47 -9.53
CA HIS A 126 6.85 2.32 -9.00
C HIS A 126 5.85 2.70 -10.09
N GLU A 127 6.29 3.11 -11.28
CA GLU A 127 5.38 3.39 -12.40
C GLU A 127 4.67 2.12 -12.88
N TRP A 128 5.36 0.98 -12.91
CA TRP A 128 4.70 -0.30 -13.22
C TRP A 128 3.61 -0.64 -12.21
N LEU A 129 3.91 -0.53 -10.91
CA LEU A 129 2.93 -0.76 -9.87
C LEU A 129 1.76 0.24 -9.96
N HIS A 130 2.06 1.50 -10.27
CA HIS A 130 1.07 2.55 -10.46
C HIS A 130 0.16 2.23 -11.64
N PHE A 131 0.73 1.94 -12.82
CA PHE A 131 0.00 1.51 -14.01
C PHE A 131 -0.94 0.34 -13.72
N VAL A 132 -0.43 -0.76 -13.14
CA VAL A 132 -1.26 -1.94 -12.83
C VAL A 132 -2.40 -1.60 -11.87
N ARG A 133 -2.16 -0.72 -10.90
CA ARG A 133 -3.20 -0.31 -9.93
C ARG A 133 -4.26 0.62 -10.52
N HIS A 134 -3.96 1.33 -11.62
CA HIS A 134 -4.89 2.22 -12.32
C HIS A 134 -5.61 1.54 -13.48
N LEU A 135 -5.24 0.31 -13.83
CA LEU A 135 -6.05 -0.50 -14.74
C LEU A 135 -7.43 -0.79 -14.11
N PRO A 136 -8.52 -0.73 -14.90
CA PRO A 136 -9.87 -1.02 -14.42
C PRO A 136 -9.99 -2.44 -13.85
N ARG A 137 -10.76 -2.59 -12.77
CA ARG A 137 -10.98 -3.92 -12.16
C ARG A 137 -11.85 -4.85 -13.00
N ASP A 138 -12.57 -4.28 -13.96
CA ASP A 138 -13.49 -4.91 -14.89
C ASP A 138 -12.94 -5.01 -16.32
N LEU A 139 -11.60 -4.96 -16.48
CA LEU A 139 -10.96 -5.26 -17.76
C LEU A 139 -11.48 -6.57 -18.35
N SER A 140 -11.77 -6.55 -19.65
CA SER A 140 -12.10 -7.78 -20.37
C SER A 140 -10.91 -8.74 -20.39
N LEU A 141 -11.18 -10.04 -20.56
CA LEU A 141 -10.13 -11.06 -20.70
C LEU A 141 -9.18 -10.77 -21.88
N GLU A 142 -9.70 -10.16 -22.94
CA GLU A 142 -8.91 -9.75 -24.11
C GLU A 142 -7.95 -8.61 -23.76
N GLN A 143 -8.43 -7.57 -23.08
CA GLN A 143 -7.57 -6.47 -22.63
C GLN A 143 -6.52 -6.93 -21.62
N ALA A 144 -6.91 -7.74 -20.63
CA ALA A 144 -5.98 -8.31 -19.66
C ALA A 144 -4.91 -9.18 -20.36
N GLY A 145 -5.31 -10.01 -21.32
CA GLY A 145 -4.39 -10.81 -22.14
C GLY A 145 -3.47 -9.95 -23.00
N SER A 146 -3.96 -8.86 -23.58
CA SER A 146 -3.14 -7.93 -24.37
C SER A 146 -2.07 -7.23 -23.51
N VAL A 147 -2.44 -6.79 -22.31
CA VAL A 147 -1.49 -6.18 -21.35
C VAL A 147 -0.41 -7.19 -20.93
N ASP A 148 -0.81 -8.41 -20.58
CA ASP A 148 0.12 -9.44 -20.15
C ASP A 148 1.06 -9.87 -21.28
N GLN A 149 0.54 -9.98 -22.51
CA GLN A 149 1.35 -10.30 -23.68
C GLN A 149 2.35 -9.19 -24.01
N ALA A 150 1.96 -7.92 -23.84
CA ALA A 150 2.82 -6.78 -24.14
C ALA A 150 3.95 -6.61 -23.12
N PHE A 151 3.70 -6.89 -21.83
CA PHE A 151 4.60 -6.50 -20.73
C PHE A 151 5.08 -7.65 -19.84
N ASP A 152 4.57 -8.86 -20.05
CA ASP A 152 4.92 -10.08 -19.30
C ASP A 152 4.79 -9.91 -17.77
N LEU A 153 3.68 -9.28 -17.33
CA LEU A 153 3.42 -8.99 -15.92
C LEU A 153 3.27 -10.27 -15.09
N THR A 154 2.78 -11.35 -15.69
CA THR A 154 2.67 -12.67 -15.07
C THR A 154 4.03 -13.24 -14.62
N HIS A 155 5.10 -13.00 -15.38
CA HIS A 155 6.44 -13.54 -15.10
C HIS A 155 7.41 -12.51 -14.53
N THR A 156 6.94 -11.30 -14.20
CA THR A 156 7.80 -10.26 -13.59
C THR A 156 8.46 -10.74 -12.29
N GLY A 157 9.75 -10.42 -12.14
CA GLY A 157 10.52 -10.71 -10.93
C GLY A 157 10.17 -9.79 -9.75
N ASN A 158 9.52 -8.64 -10.00
CA ASN A 158 9.15 -7.71 -8.95
C ASN A 158 7.89 -8.18 -8.22
N SER A 159 8.02 -8.52 -6.93
CA SER A 159 6.90 -9.10 -6.17
C SER A 159 5.75 -8.12 -5.90
N GLU A 160 6.00 -6.81 -5.85
CA GLU A 160 4.93 -5.80 -5.68
C GLU A 160 4.09 -5.69 -6.96
N VAL A 161 4.75 -5.59 -8.12
CA VAL A 161 4.07 -5.55 -9.42
C VAL A 161 3.33 -6.87 -9.68
N LYS A 162 3.99 -8.01 -9.43
CA LYS A 162 3.37 -9.34 -9.59
C LYS A 162 2.13 -9.49 -8.70
N ALA A 163 2.22 -9.11 -7.43
CA ALA A 163 1.08 -9.21 -6.52
C ALA A 163 -0.11 -8.33 -6.98
N ALA A 164 0.15 -7.09 -7.43
CA ALA A 164 -0.89 -6.21 -7.95
C ALA A 164 -1.53 -6.79 -9.22
N TRP A 165 -0.73 -7.32 -10.14
CA TRP A 165 -1.22 -7.94 -11.38
C TRP A 165 -2.04 -9.20 -11.12
N LEU A 166 -1.57 -10.07 -10.22
CA LEU A 166 -2.30 -11.27 -9.82
C LEU A 166 -3.64 -10.92 -9.15
N GLU A 167 -3.67 -9.91 -8.28
CA GLU A 167 -4.93 -9.47 -7.65
C GLU A 167 -5.91 -8.96 -8.70
N LEU A 168 -5.46 -8.10 -9.61
CA LEU A 168 -6.28 -7.60 -10.72
C LEU A 168 -6.82 -8.75 -11.58
N SER A 169 -5.96 -9.71 -11.93
CA SER A 169 -6.30 -10.88 -12.72
C SER A 169 -7.33 -11.79 -12.04
N ILE A 170 -7.25 -11.92 -10.71
CA ILE A 170 -8.28 -12.65 -9.94
C ILE A 170 -9.63 -11.93 -10.05
N ARG A 171 -9.63 -10.61 -9.90
CA ARG A 171 -10.85 -9.78 -9.91
C ARG A 171 -11.56 -9.74 -11.27
N ASN A 172 -10.81 -9.72 -12.36
CA ASN A 172 -11.37 -9.71 -13.72
C ASN A 172 -11.54 -11.12 -14.34
N GLY A 173 -11.13 -12.18 -13.62
CA GLY A 173 -11.23 -13.57 -14.06
C GLY A 173 -10.10 -14.07 -14.97
N TYR A 174 -9.13 -13.22 -15.32
CA TYR A 174 -7.92 -13.60 -16.07
C TYR A 174 -6.99 -14.55 -15.29
N SER A 175 -7.21 -14.69 -13.98
CA SER A 175 -6.47 -15.65 -13.13
C SER A 175 -6.54 -17.09 -13.63
N ARG A 176 -7.57 -17.48 -14.40
CA ARG A 176 -7.68 -18.83 -14.97
C ARG A 176 -6.62 -19.10 -16.04
N GLN A 177 -6.21 -18.08 -16.78
CA GLN A 177 -5.18 -18.15 -17.81
C GLN A 177 -3.78 -18.22 -17.18
N ILE A 178 -3.63 -17.68 -15.97
CA ILE A 178 -2.33 -17.55 -15.27
C ILE A 178 -2.30 -18.30 -13.93
N GLU A 179 -3.18 -19.29 -13.73
CA GLU A 179 -3.30 -20.06 -12.49
C GLU A 179 -1.96 -20.65 -12.02
N PRO A 180 -1.10 -21.23 -12.90
CA PRO A 180 0.21 -21.73 -12.48
C PRO A 180 1.09 -20.65 -11.82
N ALA A 181 1.10 -19.43 -12.38
CA ALA A 181 1.89 -18.32 -11.85
C ALA A 181 1.33 -17.78 -10.52
N LEU A 182 0.00 -17.79 -10.35
CA LEU A 182 -0.65 -17.46 -9.09
C LEU A 182 -0.29 -18.47 -8.00
N GLN A 183 -0.39 -19.77 -8.30
CA GLN A 183 -0.04 -20.84 -7.37
C GLN A 183 1.44 -20.77 -6.99
N GLU A 184 2.34 -20.65 -7.97
CA GLU A 184 3.78 -20.55 -7.71
C GLU A 184 4.10 -19.37 -6.79
N PHE A 185 3.51 -18.20 -7.04
CA PHE A 185 3.70 -17.02 -6.22
C PHE A 185 3.24 -17.25 -4.77
N LEU A 186 2.01 -17.76 -4.58
CA LEU A 186 1.43 -18.00 -3.27
C LEU A 186 2.15 -19.10 -2.47
N VAL A 187 2.72 -20.10 -3.14
CA VAL A 187 3.53 -21.15 -2.49
C VAL A 187 4.91 -20.63 -2.08
N ARG A 188 5.49 -19.73 -2.87
CA ARG A 188 6.84 -19.19 -2.66
C ARG A 188 6.90 -18.10 -1.59
N VAL A 189 5.89 -17.22 -1.49
CA VAL A 189 5.90 -16.09 -0.55
C VAL A 189 5.16 -16.39 0.75
N GLY A 190 5.58 -15.79 1.86
CA GLY A 190 4.92 -15.95 3.18
C GLY A 190 4.38 -14.66 3.82
N ARG A 191 4.60 -13.50 3.17
CA ARG A 191 4.30 -12.18 3.72
C ARG A 191 2.80 -11.87 3.63
N ARG A 192 2.13 -11.63 4.77
CA ARG A 192 0.69 -11.29 4.83
C ARG A 192 0.26 -10.17 3.89
N LYS A 193 1.15 -9.19 3.63
CA LYS A 193 0.94 -8.09 2.67
C LYS A 193 0.58 -8.59 1.26
N PHE A 194 1.17 -9.70 0.81
CA PHE A 194 0.86 -10.30 -0.49
C PHE A 194 -0.24 -11.37 -0.40
N LEU A 195 -0.21 -12.18 0.66
CA LEU A 195 -1.14 -13.30 0.80
C LEU A 195 -2.58 -12.83 1.01
N SER A 196 -2.80 -11.94 1.97
CA SER A 196 -4.16 -11.60 2.42
C SER A 196 -5.00 -10.97 1.29
N PRO A 197 -4.50 -10.00 0.50
CA PRO A 197 -5.26 -9.44 -0.62
C PRO A 197 -5.60 -10.49 -1.69
N LEU A 198 -4.64 -11.36 -2.06
CA LEU A 198 -4.86 -12.38 -3.08
C LEU A 198 -5.89 -13.44 -2.64
N TYR A 199 -5.79 -13.95 -1.41
CA TYR A 199 -6.79 -14.90 -0.89
C TYR A 199 -8.17 -14.25 -0.71
N ARG A 200 -8.24 -12.98 -0.30
CA ARG A 200 -9.52 -12.25 -0.25
C ARG A 200 -10.12 -12.09 -1.63
N ALA A 201 -9.33 -11.66 -2.62
CA ALA A 201 -9.78 -11.53 -3.99
C ALA A 201 -10.33 -12.86 -4.54
N LEU A 202 -9.66 -13.99 -4.25
CA LEU A 202 -10.16 -15.31 -4.64
C LEU A 202 -11.52 -15.62 -4.00
N VAL A 203 -11.70 -15.29 -2.72
CA VAL A 203 -12.97 -15.53 -2.03
C VAL A 203 -14.08 -14.60 -2.53
N GLU A 204 -13.78 -13.32 -2.76
CA GLU A 204 -14.71 -12.30 -3.24
C GLU A 204 -15.18 -12.52 -4.68
N THR A 205 -14.44 -13.32 -5.45
CA THR A 205 -14.72 -13.64 -6.86
C THR A 205 -15.22 -15.07 -7.04
N ASP A 206 -15.74 -15.70 -5.98
CA ASP A 206 -16.25 -17.07 -5.97
C ASP A 206 -15.22 -18.16 -6.35
N GLN A 207 -13.93 -17.88 -6.17
CA GLN A 207 -12.80 -18.79 -6.43
C GLN A 207 -12.23 -19.39 -5.14
N ARG A 208 -13.03 -19.51 -4.07
CA ARG A 208 -12.58 -20.02 -2.76
C ARG A 208 -11.94 -21.41 -2.85
N GLU A 209 -12.49 -22.30 -3.66
CA GLU A 209 -11.95 -23.66 -3.81
C GLU A 209 -10.57 -23.68 -4.45
N LEU A 210 -10.30 -22.78 -5.41
CA LEU A 210 -8.94 -22.58 -5.92
C LEU A 210 -8.01 -22.11 -4.80
N GLY A 211 -8.45 -21.14 -4.00
CA GLY A 211 -7.71 -20.66 -2.83
C GLY A 211 -7.40 -21.79 -1.83
N ARG A 212 -8.35 -22.67 -1.53
CA ARG A 212 -8.13 -23.82 -0.64
C ARG A 212 -7.08 -24.79 -1.19
N ARG A 213 -7.16 -25.15 -2.46
CA ARG A 213 -6.15 -26.03 -3.10
C ARG A 213 -4.75 -25.44 -3.05
N ILE A 214 -4.60 -24.16 -3.40
CA ILE A 214 -3.29 -23.49 -3.34
C ILE A 214 -2.79 -23.42 -1.89
N TYR A 215 -3.69 -23.10 -0.95
CA TYR A 215 -3.34 -23.02 0.47
C TYR A 215 -2.83 -24.35 1.03
N GLU A 216 -3.42 -25.49 0.67
CA GLU A 216 -2.93 -26.80 1.11
C GLU A 216 -1.46 -27.02 0.73
N LEU A 217 -1.06 -26.58 -0.46
CA LEU A 217 0.32 -26.65 -0.94
C LEU A 217 1.23 -25.64 -0.22
N ALA A 218 0.75 -24.41 0.01
CA ALA A 218 1.52 -23.31 0.56
C ALA A 218 1.63 -23.34 2.09
N ARG A 219 0.68 -23.97 2.77
CA ARG A 219 0.50 -23.97 4.24
C ARG A 219 1.76 -24.38 5.01
N PRO A 220 2.55 -25.41 4.61
CA PRO A 220 3.77 -25.78 5.32
C PRO A 220 4.81 -24.65 5.39
N ASN A 221 4.82 -23.74 4.40
CA ASN A 221 5.78 -22.65 4.31
C ASN A 221 5.34 -21.39 5.08
N TYR A 222 4.07 -21.29 5.49
CA TYR A 222 3.54 -20.08 6.11
C TYR A 222 3.82 -20.02 7.61
N HIS A 223 4.28 -18.85 8.08
CA HIS A 223 4.35 -18.53 9.49
C HIS A 223 2.97 -18.68 10.16
N SER A 224 2.94 -19.04 11.45
CA SER A 224 1.69 -19.30 12.20
C SER A 224 0.68 -18.15 12.12
N VAL A 225 1.15 -16.90 12.19
CA VAL A 225 0.32 -15.70 12.08
C VAL A 225 -0.30 -15.57 10.67
N SER A 226 0.46 -15.86 9.61
CA SER A 226 -0.06 -15.89 8.24
C SER A 226 -1.11 -16.98 8.09
N ARG A 227 -0.84 -18.20 8.58
CA ARG A 227 -1.81 -19.32 8.55
C ARG A 227 -3.15 -18.95 9.17
N LYS A 228 -3.14 -18.44 10.41
CA LYS A 228 -4.36 -17.99 11.09
C LYS A 228 -5.15 -16.97 10.26
N SER A 229 -4.45 -16.00 9.66
CA SER A 229 -5.07 -14.96 8.84
C SER A 229 -5.73 -15.55 7.58
N ILE A 230 -5.04 -16.49 6.89
CA ILE A 230 -5.55 -17.11 5.67
C ILE A 230 -6.66 -18.13 5.95
N GLU A 231 -6.54 -18.91 7.03
CA GLU A 231 -7.58 -19.85 7.50
C GLU A 231 -8.89 -19.09 7.80
N ALA A 232 -8.80 -17.93 8.47
CA ALA A 232 -9.95 -17.06 8.70
C ALA A 232 -10.59 -16.54 7.39
N ILE A 233 -9.79 -16.16 6.40
CA ILE A 233 -10.28 -15.71 5.07
C ILE A 233 -10.96 -16.87 4.32
N LEU A 234 -10.35 -18.06 4.32
CA LEU A 234 -10.83 -19.24 3.60
C LEU A 234 -11.94 -20.01 4.33
N LYS A 235 -12.20 -19.68 5.61
CA LYS A 235 -13.14 -20.38 6.51
C LYS A 235 -12.83 -21.87 6.55
N VAL A 236 -11.60 -22.20 6.96
CA VAL A 236 -11.08 -23.58 7.15
C VAL A 236 -10.37 -23.72 8.48
#